data_AF-A0A925ZKG3-F1
#
_entry.id   AF-A0A925ZKG3-F1
#
_cell.length_a   1.000
_cell.length_b   1.000
_cell.length_c   1.000
_cell.angle_alpha   90.00
_cell.angle_beta   90.00
_cell.angle_gamma   90.00
#
_symmetry.space_group_name_H-M   'P 1'
#
loop_
_entity.id
_entity.type
_entity.pdbx_description
1 polymer ?
#
loop_
_entity_poly.entity_id
_entity_poly.type
_entity_poly.pdbx_seq_one_letter_code
_entity_poly.pdbx_strand_id
1 'polypeptide(L)'
;GAALLALLDGGMPILAEYLPRLDVPPEARISPLGEGLLAQCWGEVLKRLGMSKVALVAHHALAAHDDGPETADDEWLEVRCQQPPVIIARAPAFEVTDADGLRFALARALYSTRPEALFAIGLRRATLSKLVSAMLQAFHPRHSRRKHHQRPEDDVARLGQELLRKLPMRTSRQLGQLFKDHEDEPFDSRQWRAWIRRAGNRVGLAVAGDLAAAIRVVSRSPVTATGEVLVQAAQADDDLRDLIAFSASASYAAVRQQLGHEIRARG
;
A
#
# COMPACT_ATOMS: atom_id res chain seq x y z
N GLY A 1 -11.80 -3.05 7.19
CA GLY A 1 -10.47 -2.53 7.53
C GLY A 1 -9.98 -2.96 8.90
N ALA A 2 -10.74 -2.69 9.97
CA ALA A 2 -10.32 -2.93 11.35
C ALA A 2 -9.91 -4.39 11.67
N ALA A 3 -10.60 -5.39 11.12
CA ALA A 3 -10.23 -6.80 11.32
C ALA A 3 -8.84 -7.14 10.75
N LEU A 4 -8.49 -6.57 9.60
CA LEU A 4 -7.17 -6.77 8.99
C LEU A 4 -6.06 -6.09 9.79
N LEU A 5 -6.33 -4.93 10.38
CA LEU A 5 -5.42 -4.28 11.31
C LEU A 5 -5.17 -5.11 12.56
N ALA A 6 -6.24 -5.59 13.21
CA ALA A 6 -6.12 -6.45 14.38
C ALA A 6 -5.35 -7.74 14.06
N LEU A 7 -5.54 -8.30 12.85
CA LEU A 7 -4.75 -9.44 12.38
C LEU A 7 -3.28 -9.08 12.18
N LEU A 8 -2.96 -7.91 11.64
CA LEU A 8 -1.57 -7.49 11.47
C LEU A 8 -0.88 -7.33 12.84
N ASP A 9 -1.55 -6.72 13.81
CA ASP A 9 -0.96 -6.47 15.14
C ASP A 9 -0.67 -7.76 15.91
N GLY A 10 -1.57 -8.75 15.87
CA GLY A 10 -1.44 -9.98 16.66
C GLY A 10 -1.04 -11.23 15.89
N GLY A 11 -1.10 -11.20 14.56
CA GLY A 11 -1.01 -12.38 13.69
C GLY A 11 0.24 -12.47 12.83
N MET A 12 1.07 -11.43 12.75
CA MET A 12 2.24 -11.46 11.88
C MET A 12 3.24 -12.61 12.12
N PRO A 13 3.49 -13.08 13.36
CA PRO A 13 4.32 -14.27 13.56
C PRO A 13 3.76 -15.52 12.85
N ILE A 14 2.43 -15.66 12.82
CA ILE A 14 1.76 -16.77 12.14
C ILE A 14 1.82 -16.53 10.63
N LEU A 15 1.48 -15.32 10.19
CA LEU A 15 1.46 -14.97 8.77
C LEU A 15 2.84 -15.06 8.14
N ALA A 16 3.93 -14.88 8.88
CA ALA A 16 5.30 -15.04 8.37
C ALA A 16 5.58 -16.47 7.84
N GLU A 17 4.84 -17.48 8.28
CA GLU A 17 4.93 -18.86 7.74
C GLU A 17 4.19 -19.02 6.39
N TYR A 18 3.25 -18.11 6.07
CA TYR A 18 2.34 -18.20 4.91
C TYR A 18 2.52 -17.08 3.89
N LEU A 19 3.18 -16.00 4.29
CA LEU A 19 3.44 -14.87 3.43
C LEU A 19 4.86 -14.98 2.83
N PRO A 20 5.03 -14.56 1.57
CA PRO A 20 6.34 -14.53 0.94
C PRO A 20 7.32 -13.70 1.77
N ARG A 21 8.53 -14.23 1.96
CA ARG A 21 9.63 -13.52 2.62
C ARG A 21 10.68 -13.18 1.57
N LEU A 22 11.01 -11.91 1.49
CA LEU A 22 12.15 -11.42 0.71
C LEU A 22 13.35 -11.29 1.64
N ASP A 23 14.41 -12.02 1.31
CA ASP A 23 15.71 -11.81 1.90
C ASP A 23 16.38 -10.60 1.27
N VAL A 24 16.60 -9.58 2.10
CA VAL A 24 17.19 -8.30 1.68
C VAL A 24 18.63 -8.26 2.16
N PRO A 25 19.62 -8.40 1.26
CA PRO A 25 21.00 -8.28 1.65
C PRO A 25 21.34 -6.80 1.95
N PRO A 26 22.31 -6.51 2.85
CA PRO A 26 22.64 -5.14 3.25
C PRO A 26 22.98 -4.21 2.07
N GLU A 27 23.69 -4.73 1.06
CA GLU A 27 24.12 -4.00 -0.14
C GLU A 27 22.97 -3.62 -1.08
N ALA A 28 21.81 -4.30 -0.98
CA ALA A 28 20.64 -3.91 -1.76
C ALA A 28 19.96 -2.65 -1.21
N ARG A 29 20.31 -2.17 -0.02
CA ARG A 29 19.65 -1.03 0.62
C ARG A 29 20.12 0.30 0.02
N ILE A 30 19.16 1.13 -0.37
CA ILE A 30 19.42 2.49 -0.84
C ILE A 30 19.50 3.43 0.38
N SER A 31 20.68 4.02 0.58
CA SER A 31 20.89 5.00 1.65
C SER A 31 20.19 6.32 1.32
N PRO A 32 19.47 6.95 2.27
CA PRO A 32 18.92 8.30 2.10
C PRO A 32 20.01 9.39 2.05
N LEU A 33 21.27 9.02 2.29
CA LEU A 33 22.45 9.88 2.14
C LEU A 33 23.28 9.50 0.91
N GLY A 34 22.76 8.58 0.08
CA GLY A 34 23.44 8.14 -1.14
C GLY A 34 23.42 9.19 -2.25
N GLU A 35 24.18 8.89 -3.31
CA GLU A 35 24.23 9.70 -4.51
C GLU A 35 23.06 9.40 -5.46
N GLY A 36 22.75 10.33 -6.35
CA GLY A 36 21.70 10.19 -7.36
C GLY A 36 20.31 10.61 -6.90
N LEU A 37 19.44 10.80 -7.90
CA LEU A 37 18.13 11.43 -7.70
C LEU A 37 17.22 10.63 -6.76
N LEU A 38 17.19 9.30 -6.90
CA LEU A 38 16.37 8.41 -6.08
C LEU A 38 16.73 8.49 -4.59
N ALA A 39 18.03 8.44 -4.26
CA ALA A 39 18.52 8.51 -2.89
C ALA A 39 18.21 9.88 -2.24
N GLN A 40 18.41 10.97 -3.00
CA GLN A 40 18.09 12.32 -2.56
C GLN A 40 16.58 12.49 -2.29
N CYS A 41 15.72 12.08 -3.24
CA CYS A 41 14.28 12.12 -3.07
C CYS A 41 13.82 11.26 -1.89
N TRP A 42 14.42 10.09 -1.69
CA TRP A 42 14.15 9.22 -0.55
C TRP A 42 14.47 9.90 0.78
N GLY A 43 15.65 10.51 0.91
CA GLY A 43 16.03 11.26 2.10
C GLY A 43 15.10 12.45 2.39
N GLU A 44 14.65 13.17 1.36
CA GLU A 44 13.70 14.28 1.52
C GLU A 44 12.32 13.80 1.98
N VAL A 45 11.78 12.73 1.38
CA VAL A 45 10.47 12.18 1.77
C VAL A 45 10.49 11.68 3.21
N LEU A 46 11.55 10.98 3.62
CA LEU A 46 11.73 10.57 5.02
C LEU A 46 11.78 11.74 5.99
N LYS A 47 12.44 12.86 5.62
CA LYS A 47 12.46 14.06 6.47
C LYS A 47 11.08 14.69 6.60
N ARG A 48 10.30 14.76 5.52
CA ARG A 48 8.95 15.38 5.51
C ARG A 48 7.91 14.54 6.26
N LEU A 49 7.97 13.22 6.15
CA LEU A 49 6.99 12.31 6.75
C LEU A 49 7.39 11.80 8.14
N GLY A 50 8.56 12.21 8.64
CA GLY A 50 9.18 11.62 9.82
C GLY A 50 9.88 10.31 9.46
N MET A 51 11.05 10.08 10.08
CA MET A 51 11.86 8.90 9.81
C MET A 51 11.05 7.61 9.97
N SER A 52 11.20 6.70 9.00
CA SER A 52 10.57 5.38 9.02
C SER A 52 11.63 4.30 9.14
N LYS A 53 11.27 3.17 9.77
CA LYS A 53 12.11 1.95 9.83
C LYS A 53 12.05 1.12 8.54
N VAL A 54 11.28 1.59 7.56
CA VAL A 54 11.09 0.92 6.26
C VAL A 54 12.34 1.09 5.40
N ALA A 55 12.81 -0.01 4.82
CA ALA A 55 13.93 0.00 3.89
C ALA A 55 13.45 0.31 2.46
N LEU A 56 14.22 1.13 1.75
CA LEU A 56 14.19 1.21 0.28
C LEU A 56 15.31 0.32 -0.26
N VAL A 57 14.99 -0.57 -1.20
CA VAL A 57 15.94 -1.56 -1.73
C VAL A 57 15.97 -1.56 -3.25
N ALA A 58 17.12 -1.79 -3.85
CA ALA A 58 17.29 -1.87 -5.28
C ALA A 58 16.89 -3.26 -5.81
N HIS A 59 15.92 -3.32 -6.73
CA HIS A 59 15.43 -4.59 -7.30
C HIS A 59 16.56 -5.43 -7.92
N HIS A 60 17.49 -4.81 -8.63
CA HIS A 60 18.59 -5.50 -9.31
C HIS A 60 19.60 -6.15 -8.36
N ALA A 61 19.58 -5.78 -7.08
CA ALA A 61 20.43 -6.35 -6.03
C ALA A 61 19.71 -7.45 -5.23
N LEU A 62 18.48 -7.80 -5.61
CA LEU A 62 17.71 -8.89 -5.00
C LEU A 62 17.86 -10.17 -5.83
N ALA A 63 17.77 -11.32 -5.16
CA ALA A 63 17.58 -12.59 -5.85
C ALA A 63 16.24 -12.59 -6.62
N ALA A 64 16.15 -13.43 -7.66
CA ALA A 64 14.91 -13.63 -8.39
C ALA A 64 13.78 -14.03 -7.43
N HIS A 65 12.64 -13.35 -7.53
CA HIS A 65 11.52 -13.48 -6.60
C HIS A 65 10.22 -13.21 -7.35
N ASP A 66 9.28 -14.15 -7.32
CA ASP A 66 8.04 -14.08 -8.09
C ASP A 66 6.81 -14.18 -7.19
N ASP A 67 6.82 -13.51 -6.03
CA ASP A 67 5.68 -13.53 -5.10
C ASP A 67 5.17 -12.13 -4.74
N GLY A 68 5.53 -11.12 -5.55
CA GLY A 68 5.20 -9.72 -5.32
C GLY A 68 3.82 -9.31 -5.75
N PRO A 69 3.29 -8.17 -5.26
CA PRO A 69 2.05 -7.64 -5.79
C PRO A 69 2.08 -7.55 -7.32
N GLU A 70 0.91 -7.63 -7.94
CA GLU A 70 0.75 -7.43 -9.39
C GLU A 70 1.08 -5.96 -9.70
N THR A 71 2.29 -5.71 -10.19
CA THR A 71 2.80 -4.37 -10.59
C THR A 71 2.99 -4.33 -12.10
N ALA A 72 2.80 -3.16 -12.69
CA ALA A 72 3.05 -2.98 -14.12
C ALA A 72 4.55 -2.77 -14.38
N ASP A 73 5.06 -3.13 -15.55
CA ASP A 73 6.50 -3.09 -15.85
C ASP A 73 7.11 -1.69 -15.76
N ASP A 74 6.30 -0.67 -15.99
CA ASP A 74 6.66 0.75 -15.92
C ASP A 74 6.58 1.34 -14.50
N GLU A 75 6.17 0.54 -13.50
CA GLU A 75 6.01 1.01 -12.13
C GLU A 75 7.36 1.17 -11.43
N TRP A 76 7.59 2.35 -10.83
CA TRP A 76 8.89 2.69 -10.24
C TRP A 76 9.15 1.99 -8.92
N LEU A 77 8.11 1.82 -8.10
CA LEU A 77 8.24 1.37 -6.73
C LEU A 77 7.22 0.27 -6.45
N GLU A 78 7.64 -0.71 -5.66
CA GLU A 78 6.80 -1.81 -5.22
C GLU A 78 6.88 -1.93 -3.70
N VAL A 79 5.74 -2.15 -3.04
CA VAL A 79 5.70 -2.37 -1.59
C VAL A 79 5.51 -3.84 -1.31
N ARG A 80 6.27 -4.40 -0.36
CA ARG A 80 6.14 -5.79 0.08
C ARG A 80 5.57 -5.90 1.48
N CYS A 81 4.55 -6.74 1.61
CA CYS A 81 4.01 -7.12 2.90
C CYS A 81 4.88 -8.20 3.56
N GLN A 82 5.84 -7.78 4.37
CA GLN A 82 6.62 -8.63 5.27
C GLN A 82 6.96 -7.87 6.55
N GLN A 83 7.74 -8.47 7.46
CA GLN A 83 8.19 -7.81 8.69
C GLN A 83 9.71 -7.70 8.76
N PRO A 84 10.27 -6.47 8.79
CA PRO A 84 9.60 -5.18 8.54
C PRO A 84 9.16 -5.02 7.06
N PRO A 85 8.17 -4.17 6.74
CA PRO A 85 7.81 -3.86 5.36
C PRO A 85 8.99 -3.29 4.58
N VAL A 86 9.01 -3.53 3.27
CA VAL A 86 10.08 -3.08 2.36
C VAL A 86 9.48 -2.40 1.13
N ILE A 87 10.13 -1.33 0.67
CA ILE A 87 9.88 -0.69 -0.61
C ILE A 87 11.00 -1.11 -1.57
N ILE A 88 10.66 -1.65 -2.72
CA ILE A 88 11.59 -2.04 -3.77
C ILE A 88 11.55 -0.98 -4.87
N ALA A 89 12.71 -0.40 -5.18
CA ALA A 89 12.92 0.43 -6.37
C ALA A 89 13.20 -0.45 -7.58
N ARG A 90 12.32 -0.39 -8.57
CA ARG A 90 12.44 -1.12 -9.84
C ARG A 90 13.32 -0.35 -10.82
N ALA A 91 13.70 -0.97 -11.93
CA ALA A 91 14.60 -0.38 -12.92
C ALA A 91 14.18 1.05 -13.37
N PRO A 92 12.89 1.32 -13.68
CA PRO A 92 12.47 2.68 -14.08
C PRO A 92 12.74 3.77 -13.03
N ALA A 93 12.80 3.43 -11.73
CA ALA A 93 13.08 4.41 -10.68
C ALA A 93 14.52 4.95 -10.70
N PHE A 94 15.45 4.24 -11.34
CA PHE A 94 16.84 4.65 -11.49
C PHE A 94 17.07 5.50 -12.74
N GLU A 95 16.17 5.44 -13.71
CA GLU A 95 16.29 6.10 -15.01
C GLU A 95 15.49 7.41 -15.10
N VAL A 96 14.49 7.58 -14.23
CA VAL A 96 13.63 8.76 -14.22
C VAL A 96 14.40 10.02 -13.80
N THR A 97 14.13 11.13 -14.49
CA THR A 97 14.70 12.46 -14.19
C THR A 97 13.72 13.39 -13.49
N ASP A 98 12.45 12.98 -13.37
CA ASP A 98 11.37 13.71 -12.70
C ASP A 98 11.45 13.57 -11.17
N ALA A 99 12.14 14.52 -10.54
CA ALA A 99 12.32 14.58 -9.09
C ALA A 99 10.98 14.64 -8.32
N ASP A 100 10.02 15.42 -8.81
CA ASP A 100 8.73 15.60 -8.13
C ASP A 100 7.83 14.39 -8.29
N GLY A 101 7.89 13.75 -9.47
CA GLY A 101 7.28 12.43 -9.66
C GLY A 101 7.84 11.43 -8.66
N LEU A 102 9.17 11.36 -8.51
CA LEU A 102 9.81 10.41 -7.59
C LEU A 102 9.39 10.65 -6.15
N ARG A 103 9.36 11.91 -5.69
CA ARG A 103 8.87 12.28 -4.36
C ARG A 103 7.41 11.84 -4.16
N PHE A 104 6.56 12.06 -5.16
CA PHE A 104 5.16 11.62 -5.13
C PHE A 104 5.07 10.10 -4.98
N ALA A 105 5.79 9.35 -5.81
CA ALA A 105 5.79 7.89 -5.79
C ALA A 105 6.33 7.33 -4.46
N LEU A 106 7.44 7.87 -3.96
CA LEU A 106 8.06 7.47 -2.69
C LEU A 106 7.15 7.74 -1.50
N ALA A 107 6.51 8.91 -1.44
CA ALA A 107 5.56 9.24 -0.38
C ALA A 107 4.33 8.31 -0.40
N ARG A 108 3.81 7.99 -1.59
CA ARG A 108 2.74 6.99 -1.76
C ARG A 108 3.16 5.59 -1.30
N ALA A 109 4.38 5.17 -1.66
CA ALA A 109 4.92 3.88 -1.25
C ALA A 109 5.11 3.81 0.27
N LEU A 110 5.60 4.89 0.90
CA LEU A 110 5.77 4.96 2.35
C LEU A 110 4.43 4.90 3.07
N TYR A 111 3.40 5.61 2.60
CA TYR A 111 2.04 5.47 3.12
C TYR A 111 1.56 4.01 3.04
N SER A 112 1.84 3.35 1.92
CA SER A 112 1.40 1.98 1.67
C SER A 112 2.07 0.93 2.56
N THR A 113 3.15 1.29 3.26
CA THR A 113 3.79 0.42 4.26
C THR A 113 3.11 0.46 5.63
N ARG A 114 2.18 1.39 5.84
CA ARG A 114 1.45 1.50 7.10
C ARG A 114 0.52 0.30 7.33
N PRO A 115 0.24 -0.07 8.59
CA PRO A 115 -0.66 -1.15 8.94
C PRO A 115 -1.97 -1.17 8.15
N GLU A 116 -2.60 0.00 7.96
CA GLU A 116 -3.92 0.11 7.34
C GLU A 116 -3.91 -0.22 5.83
N ALA A 117 -2.74 -0.09 5.20
CA ALA A 117 -2.55 -0.18 3.75
C ALA A 117 -1.74 -1.41 3.32
N LEU A 118 -0.92 -1.98 4.21
CA LEU A 118 0.09 -2.97 3.87
C LEU A 118 -0.48 -4.21 3.18
N PHE A 119 -1.57 -4.78 3.70
CA PHE A 119 -2.21 -5.93 3.05
C PHE A 119 -2.91 -5.56 1.73
N ALA A 120 -3.42 -4.33 1.62
CA ALA A 120 -4.09 -3.87 0.42
C ALA A 120 -3.11 -3.64 -0.74
N ILE A 121 -1.88 -3.21 -0.46
CA ILE A 121 -0.92 -2.88 -1.51
C ILE A 121 0.18 -3.94 -1.63
N GLY A 122 0.71 -4.42 -0.51
CA GLY A 122 1.88 -5.27 -0.48
C GLY A 122 1.64 -6.77 -0.67
N LEU A 123 0.39 -7.19 -0.89
CA LEU A 123 0.03 -8.57 -1.23
C LEU A 123 -0.56 -8.68 -2.64
N ARG A 124 -0.21 -9.78 -3.32
CA ARG A 124 -0.93 -10.27 -4.50
C ARG A 124 -2.42 -10.42 -4.21
N ARG A 125 -3.23 -10.26 -5.24
CA ARG A 125 -4.68 -10.39 -5.13
C ARG A 125 -5.09 -11.77 -4.66
N ALA A 126 -4.48 -12.82 -5.22
CA ALA A 126 -4.72 -14.20 -4.83
C ALA A 126 -4.38 -14.45 -3.35
N THR A 127 -3.22 -13.97 -2.88
CA THR A 127 -2.78 -14.12 -1.49
C THR A 127 -3.70 -13.38 -0.52
N LEU A 128 -4.08 -12.14 -0.83
CA LEU A 128 -5.05 -11.38 -0.03
C LEU A 128 -6.41 -12.10 0.03
N SER A 129 -6.87 -12.64 -1.09
CA SER A 129 -8.14 -13.39 -1.15
C SER A 129 -8.10 -14.64 -0.27
N LYS A 130 -6.99 -15.40 -0.30
CA LYS A 130 -6.76 -16.56 0.57
C LYS A 130 -6.80 -16.14 2.05
N LEU A 131 -6.08 -15.08 2.43
CA LEU A 131 -6.03 -14.56 3.78
C LEU A 131 -7.42 -14.13 4.30
N VAL A 132 -8.14 -13.32 3.53
CA VAL A 132 -9.49 -12.86 3.90
C VAL A 132 -10.45 -14.04 4.04
N SER A 133 -10.39 -15.02 3.12
CA SER A 133 -11.22 -16.21 3.19
C SER A 133 -10.94 -17.03 4.44
N ALA A 134 -9.66 -17.19 4.81
CA ALA A 134 -9.24 -17.90 6.02
C ALA A 134 -9.72 -17.19 7.29
N MET A 135 -9.63 -15.84 7.33
CA MET A 135 -10.18 -15.05 8.44
C MET A 135 -11.69 -15.22 8.58
N LEU A 136 -12.43 -15.18 7.46
CA LEU A 136 -13.88 -15.37 7.48
C LEU A 136 -14.25 -16.76 7.99
N GLN A 137 -13.56 -17.80 7.53
CA GLN A 137 -13.77 -19.18 8.01
C GLN A 137 -13.44 -19.33 9.50
N ALA A 138 -12.44 -18.61 10.00
CA ALA A 138 -12.02 -18.68 11.39
C ALA A 138 -12.96 -17.92 12.34
N PHE A 139 -13.38 -16.70 11.97
CA PHE A 139 -13.98 -15.75 12.92
C PHE A 139 -15.39 -15.26 12.55
N HIS A 140 -15.82 -15.38 11.29
CA HIS A 140 -17.14 -14.85 10.88
C HIS A 140 -18.27 -15.81 11.29
N PRO A 141 -19.35 -15.35 11.96
CA PRO A 141 -20.43 -16.20 12.46
C PRO A 141 -21.08 -17.12 11.41
N ARG A 142 -21.32 -16.59 10.20
CA ARG A 142 -21.91 -17.35 9.09
C ARG A 142 -20.96 -18.35 8.42
N HIS A 143 -19.69 -17.97 8.26
CA HIS A 143 -18.72 -18.76 7.50
C HIS A 143 -18.06 -19.84 8.36
N SER A 144 -17.88 -19.59 9.64
CA SER A 144 -17.32 -20.56 10.61
C SER A 144 -18.19 -21.81 10.82
N ARG A 145 -19.50 -21.74 10.53
CA ARG A 145 -20.42 -22.89 10.62
C ARG A 145 -20.28 -23.89 9.47
N ARG A 146 -19.62 -23.50 8.36
CA ARG A 146 -19.48 -24.33 7.15
C ARG A 146 -18.31 -25.33 7.21
N LYS A 147 -17.68 -25.49 8.38
CA LYS A 147 -16.48 -26.33 8.59
C LYS A 147 -16.65 -27.80 8.19
N HIS A 148 -17.86 -28.35 8.22
CA HIS A 148 -18.12 -29.77 7.94
C HIS A 148 -17.95 -30.21 6.46
N HIS A 149 -17.81 -29.27 5.52
CA HIS A 149 -17.65 -29.60 4.09
C HIS A 149 -16.23 -29.36 3.54
N GLN A 150 -15.26 -29.07 4.41
CA GLN A 150 -13.92 -28.68 3.97
C GLN A 150 -12.98 -29.89 3.89
N ARG A 151 -12.28 -30.01 2.76
CA ARG A 151 -11.27 -31.06 2.56
C ARG A 151 -9.97 -30.65 3.29
N PRO A 152 -9.26 -31.59 3.93
CA PRO A 152 -8.01 -31.32 4.67
C PRO A 152 -6.89 -30.65 3.84
N GLU A 153 -6.96 -30.77 2.52
CA GLU A 153 -5.97 -30.23 1.57
C GLU A 153 -6.23 -28.76 1.19
N ASP A 154 -7.30 -28.12 1.67
CA ASP A 154 -7.61 -26.73 1.38
C ASP A 154 -6.70 -25.77 2.18
N ASP A 155 -5.80 -25.08 1.47
CA ASP A 155 -4.91 -24.03 2.01
C ASP A 155 -5.65 -23.01 2.88
N VAL A 156 -6.87 -22.62 2.48
CA VAL A 156 -7.67 -21.62 3.20
C VAL A 156 -8.17 -22.18 4.53
N ALA A 157 -8.64 -23.43 4.53
CA ALA A 157 -9.10 -24.10 5.73
C ALA A 157 -7.94 -24.31 6.71
N ARG A 158 -6.76 -24.74 6.22
CA ARG A 158 -5.55 -24.90 7.04
C ARG A 158 -5.14 -23.58 7.69
N LEU A 159 -5.04 -22.50 6.90
CA LEU A 159 -4.71 -21.18 7.44
C LEU A 159 -5.77 -20.70 8.45
N GLY A 160 -7.06 -20.91 8.18
CA GLY A 160 -8.14 -20.52 9.10
C GLY A 160 -8.05 -21.23 10.45
N GLN A 161 -7.75 -22.53 10.46
CA GLN A 161 -7.54 -23.30 11.70
C GLN A 161 -6.30 -22.83 12.46
N GLU A 162 -5.20 -22.56 11.75
CA GLU A 162 -3.98 -22.04 12.35
C GLU A 162 -4.18 -20.66 12.96
N LEU A 163 -4.91 -19.76 12.29
CA LEU A 163 -5.31 -18.48 12.87
C LEU A 163 -6.14 -18.67 14.14
N LEU A 164 -7.12 -19.56 14.14
CA LEU A 164 -7.96 -19.80 15.32
C LEU A 164 -7.16 -20.36 16.51
N ARG A 165 -6.18 -21.22 16.23
CA ARG A 165 -5.39 -21.93 17.24
C ARG A 165 -4.21 -21.11 17.78
N LYS A 166 -3.47 -20.44 16.89
CA LYS A 166 -2.20 -19.78 17.23
C LYS A 166 -2.35 -18.29 17.54
N LEU A 167 -3.45 -17.62 17.14
CA LEU A 167 -3.59 -16.19 17.43
C LEU A 167 -3.67 -15.95 18.95
N PRO A 168 -3.05 -14.87 19.45
CA PRO A 168 -3.22 -14.45 20.82
C PRO A 168 -4.71 -14.32 21.18
N MET A 169 -5.10 -14.85 22.34
CA MET A 169 -6.51 -14.90 22.78
C MET A 169 -7.19 -13.52 22.71
N ARG A 170 -6.48 -12.44 23.07
CA ARG A 170 -6.99 -11.07 22.97
C ARG A 170 -7.35 -10.70 21.53
N THR A 171 -6.45 -10.95 20.58
CA THR A 171 -6.65 -10.69 19.15
C THR A 171 -7.78 -11.56 18.59
N SER A 172 -7.80 -12.84 18.94
CA SER A 172 -8.86 -13.77 18.51
C SER A 172 -10.25 -13.31 18.96
N ARG A 173 -10.40 -12.89 20.24
CA ARG A 173 -11.66 -12.31 20.75
C ARG A 173 -12.04 -11.00 20.06
N GLN A 174 -11.07 -10.11 19.86
CA GLN A 174 -11.29 -8.85 19.16
C GLN A 174 -11.78 -9.08 17.72
N LEU A 175 -11.16 -10.01 16.99
CA LEU A 175 -11.57 -10.38 15.64
C LEU A 175 -12.98 -10.98 15.63
N GLY A 176 -13.27 -11.91 16.54
CA GLY A 176 -14.61 -12.50 16.68
C GLY A 176 -15.67 -11.43 16.97
N GLN A 177 -15.37 -10.45 17.82
CA GLN A 177 -16.28 -9.34 18.13
C GLN A 177 -16.48 -8.42 16.91
N LEU A 178 -15.41 -8.03 16.22
CA LEU A 178 -15.50 -7.21 15.01
C LEU A 178 -16.35 -7.87 13.91
N PHE A 179 -16.19 -9.17 13.68
CA PHE A 179 -17.02 -9.86 12.69
C PHE A 179 -18.47 -10.06 13.14
N LYS A 180 -18.72 -10.13 14.45
CA LYS A 180 -20.09 -10.19 14.99
C LYS A 180 -20.80 -8.85 14.86
N ASP A 181 -20.12 -7.75 15.18
CA ASP A 181 -20.69 -6.39 15.14
C ASP A 181 -20.98 -5.94 13.70
N HIS A 182 -20.26 -6.51 12.72
CA HIS A 182 -20.37 -6.18 11.30
C HIS A 182 -20.79 -7.38 10.44
N GLU A 183 -21.56 -8.33 10.98
CA GLU A 183 -21.91 -9.60 10.30
C GLU A 183 -22.64 -9.40 8.95
N ASP A 184 -23.43 -8.33 8.83
CA ASP A 184 -24.23 -8.01 7.65
C ASP A 184 -23.56 -7.00 6.72
N GLU A 185 -22.38 -6.48 7.06
CA GLU A 185 -21.69 -5.49 6.24
C GLU A 185 -20.99 -6.17 5.05
N PRO A 186 -21.31 -5.81 3.81
CA PRO A 186 -20.62 -6.37 2.65
C PRO A 186 -19.18 -5.86 2.59
N PHE A 187 -18.24 -6.74 2.28
CA PHE A 187 -16.84 -6.37 2.07
C PHE A 187 -16.41 -6.59 0.61
N ASP A 188 -16.03 -5.51 -0.05
CA ASP A 188 -15.41 -5.55 -1.39
C ASP A 188 -13.93 -5.14 -1.32
N SER A 189 -13.05 -6.12 -1.50
CA SER A 189 -11.60 -5.91 -1.49
C SER A 189 -11.12 -5.01 -2.63
N ARG A 190 -11.86 -4.90 -3.75
CA ARG A 190 -11.51 -4.01 -4.87
C ARG A 190 -11.73 -2.56 -4.48
N GLN A 191 -12.91 -2.24 -3.93
CA GLN A 191 -13.24 -0.91 -3.44
C GLN A 191 -12.31 -0.48 -2.31
N TRP A 192 -12.03 -1.38 -1.36
CA TRP A 192 -11.08 -1.10 -0.30
C TRP A 192 -9.67 -0.81 -0.83
N ARG A 193 -9.15 -1.61 -1.78
CA ARG A 193 -7.84 -1.34 -2.41
C ARG A 193 -7.83 -0.01 -3.17
N ALA A 194 -8.91 0.33 -3.88
CA ALA A 194 -9.04 1.62 -4.57
C ALA A 194 -9.00 2.79 -3.59
N TRP A 195 -9.73 2.69 -2.47
CA TRP A 195 -9.71 3.70 -1.41
C TRP A 195 -8.30 3.89 -0.82
N ILE A 196 -7.57 2.80 -0.55
CA ILE A 196 -6.18 2.85 -0.07
C ILE A 196 -5.25 3.50 -1.11
N ARG A 197 -5.37 3.15 -2.40
CA ARG A 197 -4.58 3.77 -3.47
C ARG A 197 -4.81 5.29 -3.54
N ARG A 198 -6.08 5.72 -3.51
CA ARG A 198 -6.45 7.14 -3.50
C ARG A 198 -5.88 7.86 -2.28
N ALA A 199 -6.00 7.27 -1.08
CA ALA A 199 -5.37 7.82 0.12
C ALA A 199 -3.85 7.99 -0.05
N GLY A 200 -3.17 6.99 -0.63
CA GLY A 200 -1.75 7.07 -0.96
C GLY A 200 -1.42 8.16 -1.98
N ASN A 201 -2.23 8.34 -3.03
CA ASN A 201 -2.08 9.41 -4.01
C ASN A 201 -2.22 10.80 -3.37
N ARG A 202 -3.17 10.97 -2.45
CA ARG A 202 -3.37 12.23 -1.70
C ARG A 202 -2.16 12.55 -0.82
N VAL A 203 -1.62 11.56 -0.11
CA VAL A 203 -0.37 11.72 0.66
C VAL A 203 0.79 12.06 -0.26
N GLY A 204 0.92 11.36 -1.38
CA GLY A 204 1.92 11.64 -2.41
C GLY A 204 1.87 13.09 -2.87
N LEU A 205 0.68 13.60 -3.21
CA LEU A 205 0.49 14.97 -3.66
C LEU A 205 0.77 16.00 -2.56
N ALA A 206 0.33 15.74 -1.33
CA ALA A 206 0.61 16.62 -0.20
C ALA A 206 2.12 16.78 0.06
N VAL A 207 2.87 15.68 -0.06
CA VAL A 207 4.32 15.67 0.15
C VAL A 207 5.07 16.28 -1.02
N ALA A 208 4.76 15.88 -2.26
CA ALA A 208 5.48 16.35 -3.45
C ALA A 208 5.13 17.80 -3.79
N GLY A 209 3.85 18.17 -3.71
CA GLY A 209 3.38 19.53 -3.98
C GLY A 209 3.22 19.87 -5.48
N ASP A 210 3.52 18.94 -6.39
CA ASP A 210 3.38 19.13 -7.83
C ASP A 210 2.26 18.23 -8.39
N LEU A 211 1.16 18.85 -8.82
CA LEU A 211 0.03 18.15 -9.42
C LEU A 211 0.36 17.60 -10.81
N ALA A 212 1.16 18.30 -11.62
CA ALA A 212 1.51 17.85 -12.97
C ALA A 212 2.34 16.56 -12.91
N ALA A 213 3.27 16.48 -11.97
CA ALA A 213 4.05 15.28 -11.69
C ALA A 213 3.18 14.14 -11.13
N ALA A 214 2.29 14.45 -10.20
CA ALA A 214 1.35 13.46 -9.67
C ALA A 214 0.44 12.87 -10.76
N ILE A 215 -0.05 13.71 -11.69
CA ILE A 215 -0.84 13.28 -12.85
C ILE A 215 -0.02 12.31 -13.70
N ARG A 216 1.23 12.65 -14.08
CA ARG A 216 2.10 11.76 -14.88
C ARG A 216 2.27 10.38 -14.25
N VAL A 217 2.51 10.34 -12.94
CA VAL A 217 2.70 9.08 -12.20
C VAL A 217 1.41 8.27 -12.12
N VAL A 218 0.25 8.90 -11.86
CA VAL A 218 -1.03 8.19 -11.77
C VAL A 218 -1.50 7.70 -13.15
N SER A 219 -1.40 8.55 -14.17
CA SER A 219 -1.80 8.21 -15.53
C SER A 219 -0.78 7.36 -16.29
N ARG A 220 0.38 7.07 -15.68
CA ARG A 220 1.51 6.34 -16.30
C ARG A 220 1.91 6.94 -17.66
N SER A 221 1.98 8.27 -17.70
CA SER A 221 2.30 9.01 -18.92
C SER A 221 3.52 9.91 -18.68
N PRO A 222 4.49 9.94 -19.60
CA PRO A 222 5.61 10.89 -19.51
C PRO A 222 5.15 12.34 -19.74
N VAL A 223 3.98 12.55 -20.33
CA VAL A 223 3.42 13.87 -20.61
C VAL A 223 2.23 14.13 -19.69
N THR A 224 2.22 15.29 -19.03
CA THR A 224 1.07 15.73 -18.24
C THR A 224 -0.08 16.09 -19.17
N ALA A 225 -1.20 15.37 -19.06
CA ALA A 225 -2.42 15.73 -19.75
C ALA A 225 -2.93 17.10 -19.28
N THR A 226 -3.39 17.94 -20.21
CA THR A 226 -3.96 19.26 -19.93
C THR A 226 -5.23 19.50 -20.74
N GLY A 227 -6.00 20.54 -20.40
CA GLY A 227 -7.21 20.94 -21.13
C GLY A 227 -8.23 19.81 -21.24
N GLU A 228 -8.82 19.66 -22.43
CA GLU A 228 -9.84 18.62 -22.71
C GLU A 228 -9.31 17.20 -22.53
N VAL A 229 -8.03 16.95 -22.84
CA VAL A 229 -7.40 15.63 -22.68
C VAL A 229 -7.38 15.23 -21.20
N LEU A 230 -7.07 16.18 -20.31
CA LEU A 230 -7.12 15.93 -18.87
C LEU A 230 -8.54 15.64 -18.38
N VAL A 231 -9.53 16.37 -18.90
CA VAL A 231 -10.94 16.16 -18.56
C VAL A 231 -11.39 14.75 -18.97
N GLN A 232 -11.08 14.34 -20.19
CA GLN A 232 -11.39 12.99 -20.68
C GLN A 232 -10.69 11.91 -19.86
N ALA A 233 -9.40 12.09 -19.56
CA ALA A 233 -8.65 11.16 -18.72
C ALA A 233 -9.26 11.02 -17.31
N ALA A 234 -9.63 12.13 -16.67
CA ALA A 234 -10.26 12.12 -15.35
C ALA A 234 -11.70 11.56 -15.36
N GLN A 235 -12.39 11.59 -16.50
CA GLN A 235 -13.68 10.91 -16.66
C GLN A 235 -13.51 9.38 -16.78
N ALA A 236 -12.40 8.92 -17.35
CA ALA A 236 -12.10 7.50 -17.51
C ALA A 236 -11.43 6.87 -16.27
N ASP A 237 -10.73 7.66 -15.45
CA ASP A 237 -9.96 7.17 -14.30
C ASP A 237 -10.40 7.86 -13.00
N ASP A 238 -11.05 7.09 -12.12
CA ASP A 238 -11.51 7.58 -10.82
C ASP A 238 -10.36 7.92 -9.86
N ASP A 239 -9.19 7.28 -9.97
CA ASP A 239 -8.04 7.56 -9.11
C ASP A 239 -7.40 8.91 -9.51
N LEU A 240 -7.39 9.22 -10.82
CA LEU A 240 -7.00 10.54 -11.34
C LEU A 240 -8.03 11.62 -10.98
N ARG A 241 -9.33 11.34 -11.11
CA ARG A 241 -10.40 12.27 -10.71
C ARG A 241 -10.28 12.65 -9.24
N ASP A 242 -10.07 11.66 -8.37
CA ASP A 242 -9.92 11.85 -6.93
C ASP A 242 -8.71 12.74 -6.61
N LEU A 243 -7.58 12.50 -7.27
CA LEU A 243 -6.35 13.28 -7.11
C LEU A 243 -6.58 14.76 -7.48
N ILE A 244 -7.22 15.03 -8.61
CA ILE A 244 -7.52 16.39 -9.07
C ILE A 244 -8.49 17.07 -8.09
N ALA A 245 -9.57 16.39 -7.68
CA ALA A 245 -10.51 16.92 -6.72
C ALA A 245 -9.85 17.23 -5.36
N PHE A 246 -8.97 16.35 -4.89
CA PHE A 246 -8.23 16.57 -3.66
C PHE A 246 -7.30 17.79 -3.76
N SER A 247 -6.64 18.01 -4.90
CA SER A 247 -5.74 19.16 -5.10
C SER A 247 -6.41 20.53 -4.91
N ALA A 248 -7.73 20.61 -5.12
CA ALA A 248 -8.55 21.81 -4.92
C ALA A 248 -9.27 21.85 -3.56
N SER A 249 -9.04 20.86 -2.69
CA SER A 249 -9.77 20.73 -1.42
C SER A 249 -9.13 21.56 -0.29
N ALA A 250 -9.97 21.97 0.66
CA ALA A 250 -9.50 22.59 1.90
C ALA A 250 -8.57 21.67 2.71
N SER A 251 -8.77 20.35 2.63
CA SER A 251 -7.91 19.36 3.30
C SER A 251 -6.50 19.34 2.73
N TYR A 252 -6.35 19.41 1.40
CA TYR A 252 -5.03 19.54 0.78
C TYR A 252 -4.34 20.82 1.26
N ALA A 253 -5.08 21.93 1.28
CA ALA A 253 -4.54 23.20 1.75
C ALA A 253 -4.08 23.14 3.22
N ALA A 254 -4.91 22.60 4.11
CA ALA A 254 -4.58 22.46 5.52
C ALA A 254 -3.33 21.59 5.75
N VAL A 255 -3.21 20.45 5.05
CA VAL A 255 -2.05 19.56 5.19
C VAL A 255 -0.77 20.22 4.68
N ARG A 256 -0.84 20.91 3.53
CA ARG A 256 0.33 21.63 2.98
C ARG A 256 0.81 22.74 3.92
N GLN A 257 -0.11 23.45 4.57
CA GLN A 257 0.24 24.43 5.60
C GLN A 257 0.91 23.79 6.81
N GLN A 258 0.41 22.64 7.29
CA GLN A 258 1.04 21.89 8.39
C GLN A 258 2.45 21.39 8.05
N LEU A 259 2.70 21.09 6.77
CA LEU A 259 4.03 20.74 6.25
C LEU A 259 4.94 21.97 6.04
N GLY A 260 4.49 23.17 6.42
CA GLY A 260 5.29 24.40 6.39
C GLY A 260 5.26 25.14 5.04
N HIS A 261 4.32 24.83 4.15
CA HIS A 261 4.19 25.53 2.87
C HIS A 261 3.19 26.69 2.96
N GLU A 262 3.58 27.86 2.43
CA GLU A 262 2.64 28.96 2.19
C GLU A 262 1.72 28.64 1.01
N ILE A 263 0.41 28.74 1.21
CA ILE A 263 -0.58 28.64 0.13
C ILE A 263 -1.01 30.04 -0.25
N ARG A 264 -0.56 30.48 -1.42
CA ARG A 264 -0.99 31.75 -1.99
C ARG A 264 -2.08 31.45 -3.01
N ALA A 265 -3.32 31.82 -2.69
CA ALA A 265 -4.35 31.92 -3.72
C ALA A 265 -3.93 33.02 -4.70
N ARG A 266 -3.71 32.68 -5.96
CA ARG A 266 -3.64 33.69 -7.02
C ARG A 266 -5.09 34.12 -7.29
N GLY A 267 -5.43 35.33 -6.85
CA GLY A 267 -6.65 36.03 -7.25
C GLY A 267 -6.57 36.52 -8.69
#